data_AF-A0AAX6DGG4-F1
#
_entry.id   AF-A0AAX6DGG4-F1
#
_cell.length_a   1.000
_cell.length_b   1.000
_cell.length_c   1.000
_cell.angle_alpha   90.00
_cell.angle_beta   90.00
_cell.angle_gamma   90.00
#
_symmetry.space_group_name_H-M   'P 1'
#
loop_
_entity.id
_entity.type
_entity.pdbx_description
1 polymer ?
#
loop_
_entity_poly.entity_id
_entity_poly.type
_entity_poly.pdbx_seq_one_letter_code
_entity_poly.pdbx_strand_id
1 'polypeptide(L)'
;MESLVKMPYDATVRVVLASLERNILPDALVRRLICSLLASRLRLGYLPSAHLQLSELLRFKQSLEDMSIAEGTDKAKSQNYDLPTSFFKLVLGENLKYRPFLLLPGQIEHTGGC
;
A
#
# COMPACT_ATOMS: atom_id res chain seq x y z
N MET A 1 -20.03 16.66 15.78
CA MET A 1 -19.09 15.83 16.58
C MET A 1 -17.90 15.30 15.77
N GLU A 2 -17.94 15.29 14.44
CA GLU A 2 -16.85 14.79 13.58
C GLU A 2 -15.60 15.70 13.50
N SER A 3 -15.77 17.01 13.72
CA SER A 3 -14.67 17.99 13.65
C SER A 3 -13.71 17.90 14.85
N LEU A 4 -14.19 17.52 16.03
CA LEU A 4 -13.40 17.53 17.26
C LEU A 4 -12.36 16.39 17.31
N VAL A 5 -12.63 15.27 16.64
CA VAL A 5 -11.74 14.09 16.59
C VAL A 5 -10.77 14.17 15.41
N LYS A 6 -11.13 14.87 14.33
CA LYS A 6 -10.28 15.02 13.13
C LYS A 6 -9.00 15.81 13.42
N MET A 7 -9.08 16.89 14.19
CA MET A 7 -7.92 17.73 14.49
C MET A 7 -6.79 17.00 15.26
N PRO A 8 -7.05 16.25 16.35
CA PRO A 8 -6.00 15.49 17.03
C PRO A 8 -5.52 14.28 16.20
N TYR A 9 -6.39 13.68 15.39
CA TYR A 9 -6.02 12.58 14.49
C TYR A 9 -5.01 13.06 13.43
N ASP A 10 -5.32 14.15 12.74
CA ASP A 10 -4.45 14.71 11.69
C ASP A 10 -3.09 15.15 12.24
N ALA A 11 -3.07 15.74 13.44
CA ALA A 11 -1.83 16.12 14.11
C ALA A 11 -0.98 14.87 14.43
N THR A 12 -1.60 13.80 14.93
CA THR A 12 -0.91 12.54 15.23
C THR A 12 -0.36 11.90 13.96
N VAL A 13 -1.13 11.86 12.88
CA VAL A 13 -0.69 11.31 11.58
C VAL A 13 0.52 12.07 11.05
N ARG A 14 0.54 13.40 11.14
CA ARG A 14 1.70 14.22 10.71
C ARG A 14 2.95 13.90 11.51
N VAL A 15 2.85 13.76 12.83
CA VAL A 15 4.00 13.43 13.69
C VAL A 15 4.55 12.04 13.38
N VAL A 16 3.66 11.06 13.21
CA VAL A 16 4.07 9.69 12.85
C VAL A 16 4.74 9.68 11.47
N LEU A 17 4.18 10.39 10.48
CA LEU A 17 4.76 10.49 9.14
C LEU A 17 6.13 11.17 9.16
N ALA A 18 6.28 12.29 9.86
CA ALA A 18 7.56 12.98 10.00
C ALA A 18 8.61 12.11 10.70
N SER A 19 8.19 11.24 11.63
CA SER A 19 9.08 10.29 12.31
C SER A 19 9.50 9.13 11.39
N LEU A 20 8.63 8.69 10.49
CA LEU A 20 8.92 7.69 9.46
C LEU A 20 9.92 8.24 8.43
N GLU A 21 9.70 9.46 7.93
CA GLU A 21 10.59 10.12 6.97
C GLU A 21 12.01 10.30 7.50
N ARG A 22 12.16 10.45 8.82
CA ARG A 22 13.45 10.59 9.51
C ARG A 22 14.05 9.27 9.99
N ASN A 23 13.43 8.14 9.69
CA ASN A 23 13.88 6.80 10.12
C ASN A 23 14.07 6.67 11.64
N ILE A 24 13.21 7.33 12.42
CA ILE A 24 13.27 7.31 13.89
C ILE A 24 12.55 6.07 14.45
N LEU A 25 11.57 5.54 13.72
CA LEU A 25 10.76 4.42 14.17
C LEU A 25 11.43 3.08 13.86
N PRO A 26 11.56 2.16 14.84
CA PRO A 26 12.08 0.83 14.59
C PRO A 26 11.22 0.04 13.60
N ASP A 27 11.84 -0.74 12.71
CA ASP A 27 11.14 -1.54 11.69
C ASP A 27 10.03 -2.43 12.29
N ALA A 28 10.31 -3.09 13.42
CA ALA A 28 9.32 -3.93 14.10
C ALA A 28 8.04 -3.16 14.52
N LEU A 29 8.17 -1.87 14.85
CA LEU A 29 7.04 -1.01 15.16
C LEU A 29 6.28 -0.64 13.87
N VAL A 30 7.00 -0.23 12.82
CA VAL A 30 6.40 0.10 11.52
C VAL A 30 5.62 -1.10 10.97
N ARG A 31 6.21 -2.29 11.01
CA ARG A 31 5.55 -3.55 10.61
C ARG A 31 4.30 -3.83 11.42
N ARG A 32 4.32 -3.64 12.75
CA ARG A 32 3.12 -3.81 13.59
C ARG A 32 2.02 -2.83 13.23
N LEU A 33 2.36 -1.56 12.97
CA LEU A 33 1.39 -0.54 12.57
C LEU A 33 0.74 -0.89 11.23
N ILE A 34 1.54 -1.28 10.23
CA ILE A 34 1.04 -1.75 8.93
C ILE A 34 0.10 -2.94 9.11
N CYS A 35 0.51 -3.97 9.88
CA CYS A 35 -0.35 -5.12 10.14
C CYS A 35 -1.66 -4.74 10.86
N SER A 36 -1.63 -3.76 11.77
CA SER A 36 -2.83 -3.26 12.42
C SER A 36 -3.77 -2.55 11.44
N LEU A 37 -3.25 -1.70 10.56
CA LEU A 37 -4.04 -1.03 9.52
C LEU A 37 -4.66 -2.02 8.55
N LEU A 38 -3.90 -3.05 8.15
CA LEU A 38 -4.39 -4.14 7.31
C LEU A 38 -5.51 -4.92 8.03
N ALA A 39 -5.32 -5.28 9.30
CA ALA A 39 -6.34 -5.98 10.09
C ALA A 39 -7.64 -5.15 10.22
N SER A 40 -7.52 -3.85 10.48
CA SER A 40 -8.67 -2.94 10.51
C SER A 40 -9.39 -2.89 9.17
N ARG A 41 -8.64 -2.82 8.06
CA ARG A 41 -9.22 -2.84 6.71
C ARG A 41 -9.93 -4.15 6.41
N LEU A 42 -9.36 -5.29 6.81
CA LEU A 42 -10.02 -6.60 6.65
C LEU A 42 -11.31 -6.67 7.46
N ARG A 43 -11.32 -6.19 8.71
CA ARG A 43 -12.53 -6.14 9.54
C ARG A 43 -13.64 -5.28 8.95
N LEU A 44 -13.28 -4.17 8.30
CA LEU A 44 -14.24 -3.30 7.60
C LEU A 44 -14.74 -3.92 6.28
N GLY A 45 -13.88 -4.67 5.58
CA GLY A 45 -14.19 -5.23 4.26
C GLY A 45 -14.97 -6.55 4.28
N TYR A 46 -14.89 -7.32 5.36
CA TYR A 46 -15.62 -8.59 5.49
C TYR A 46 -17.00 -8.39 6.09
N LEU A 47 -18.01 -8.83 5.35
CA LEU A 47 -19.41 -8.81 5.77
C LEU A 47 -19.82 -10.16 6.36
N PRO A 48 -20.83 -10.18 7.25
CA PRO A 48 -21.22 -11.40 7.96
C PRO A 48 -21.87 -12.48 7.08
N SER A 49 -22.24 -12.17 5.83
CA SER A 49 -22.83 -13.14 4.91
C SER A 49 -22.33 -12.99 3.48
N ALA A 50 -22.30 -14.11 2.74
CA ALA A 50 -21.89 -14.15 1.34
C ALA A 50 -22.78 -13.30 0.44
N HIS A 51 -24.09 -13.25 0.69
CA HIS A 51 -25.03 -12.43 -0.08
C HIS A 51 -24.73 -10.93 0.07
N LEU A 52 -24.44 -10.48 1.30
CA LEU A 52 -24.06 -9.08 1.54
C LEU A 52 -22.72 -8.76 0.86
N GLN A 53 -21.72 -9.66 0.97
CA GLN A 53 -20.44 -9.49 0.30
C GLN A 53 -20.57 -9.36 -1.22
N LEU A 54 -21.41 -10.20 -1.84
CA LEU A 54 -21.69 -10.14 -3.27
C LEU A 54 -22.40 -8.83 -3.65
N SER A 55 -23.36 -8.38 -2.84
CA SER A 55 -24.08 -7.13 -3.11
C SER A 55 -23.17 -5.90 -3.07
N GLU A 56 -22.21 -5.85 -2.13
CA GLU A 56 -21.21 -4.79 -2.08
C GLU A 56 -20.24 -4.86 -3.25
N LEU A 57 -19.81 -6.06 -3.65
CA LEU A 57 -18.96 -6.24 -4.83
C LEU A 57 -19.65 -5.75 -6.11
N LEU A 58 -20.93 -6.07 -6.30
CA LEU A 58 -21.72 -5.61 -7.45
C LEU A 58 -21.91 -4.09 -7.43
N ARG A 59 -22.18 -3.51 -6.25
CA ARG A 59 -22.25 -2.05 -6.08
C ARG A 59 -20.92 -1.38 -6.44
N PHE A 60 -19.80 -1.95 -6.00
CA PHE A 60 -18.47 -1.46 -6.33
C PHE A 60 -18.20 -1.54 -7.84
N LYS A 61 -18.53 -2.67 -8.49
CA LYS A 61 -18.43 -2.81 -9.95
C LYS A 61 -19.23 -1.73 -10.69
N GLN A 62 -20.49 -1.50 -10.31
CA GLN A 62 -21.32 -0.46 -10.91
C GLN A 62 -20.70 0.93 -10.74
N SER A 63 -20.16 1.23 -9.55
CA SER A 63 -19.48 2.52 -9.33
C SER A 63 -18.23 2.70 -10.20
N LEU A 64 -17.56 1.63 -10.62
CA LEU A 64 -16.41 1.68 -11.53
C LEU A 64 -16.84 1.87 -12.99
N GLU A 65 -18.03 1.42 -13.37
CA GLU A 65 -18.56 1.58 -14.74
C GLU A 65 -18.85 3.06 -15.06
N ASP A 66 -19.16 3.85 -14.03
CA ASP A 66 -19.41 5.29 -14.15
C ASP A 66 -18.13 6.15 -14.08
N MET A 67 -16.96 5.54 -13.82
CA MET A 67 -15.67 6.25 -13.71
C MET A 67 -14.94 6.34 -15.05
N SER A 68 -14.08 7.36 -15.19
CA SER A 68 -13.18 7.45 -16.35
C SER A 68 -12.17 6.30 -16.35
N ILE A 69 -11.83 5.79 -17.55
CA ILE A 69 -10.85 4.70 -17.76
C ILE A 69 -9.50 5.05 -17.11
N ALA A 70 -9.15 6.33 -17.05
CA ALA A 70 -7.99 6.80 -16.30
C ALA A 70 -8.30 8.17 -15.69
N GLU A 71 -8.23 8.25 -14.36
CA GLU A 71 -8.24 9.50 -13.62
C GLU A 71 -6.82 9.79 -13.11
N GLY A 72 -6.34 11.03 -13.28
CA GLY A 72 -5.05 11.45 -12.71
C GLY A 72 -3.80 10.86 -13.38
N THR A 73 -3.86 10.54 -14.68
CA THR A 73 -2.79 9.92 -15.48
C THR A 73 -1.43 10.63 -15.37
N ASP A 74 -1.43 11.97 -15.33
CA ASP A 74 -0.20 12.75 -15.24
C ASP A 74 0.41 12.74 -13.83
N LYS A 75 -0.43 12.73 -12.79
CA LYS A 75 0.03 12.64 -11.38
C LYS A 75 0.58 11.26 -11.06
N ALA A 76 -0.05 10.20 -11.60
CA ALA A 76 0.43 8.83 -11.43
C ALA A 76 1.80 8.59 -12.09
N LYS A 77 2.07 9.24 -13.25
CA LYS A 77 3.38 9.20 -13.91
C LYS A 77 4.46 9.88 -13.05
N SER A 78 4.22 11.13 -12.67
CA SER A 78 5.20 11.95 -11.93
C SER A 78 5.56 11.39 -10.55
N GLN A 79 4.62 10.72 -9.86
CA GLN A 79 4.88 10.19 -8.51
C GLN A 79 5.60 8.82 -8.48
N ASN A 80 5.68 8.08 -9.59
CA ASN A 80 6.13 6.68 -9.57
C ASN A 80 7.14 6.30 -10.67
N TYR A 81 7.21 7.02 -11.79
CA TYR A 81 7.97 6.56 -12.96
C TYR A 81 9.20 7.42 -13.32
N ASP A 82 9.34 8.61 -12.74
CA ASP A 82 10.45 9.52 -13.04
C ASP A 82 11.65 9.33 -12.10
N LEU A 83 12.11 8.09 -11.94
CA LEU A 83 13.33 7.78 -11.19
C LEU A 83 14.50 7.42 -12.11
N PRO A 84 15.74 7.80 -11.77
CA PRO A 84 16.92 7.41 -12.55
C PRO A 84 17.03 5.89 -12.69
N THR A 85 17.37 5.40 -13.88
CA THR A 85 17.52 3.95 -14.16
C THR A 85 18.55 3.27 -13.24
N SER A 86 19.56 4.02 -12.77
CA SER A 86 20.55 3.52 -11.81
C SER A 86 19.93 3.07 -10.48
N PHE A 87 18.85 3.72 -10.02
CA PHE A 87 18.14 3.33 -8.80
C PHE A 87 17.46 1.97 -8.96
N PHE A 88 16.82 1.72 -10.11
CA PHE A 88 16.17 0.44 -10.38
C PHE A 88 17.17 -0.72 -10.44
N LYS A 89 18.39 -0.49 -10.95
CA LYS A 89 19.45 -1.51 -10.94
C LYS A 89 19.95 -1.87 -9.54
N LEU A 90 19.80 -0.95 -8.58
CA LEU A 90 20.21 -1.16 -7.19
C LEU A 90 19.13 -1.91 -6.39
N VAL A 91 17.86 -1.61 -6.63
CA VAL A 91 16.74 -2.10 -5.80
C VAL A 91 16.03 -3.31 -6.43
N LEU A 92 16.06 -3.45 -7.75
CA LEU A 92 15.44 -4.56 -8.47
C LEU A 92 16.50 -5.56 -8.92
N GLY A 93 16.12 -6.85 -9.01
CA GLY A 93 16.99 -7.88 -9.55
C GLY A 93 17.28 -7.70 -11.05
N GLU A 94 18.06 -8.62 -11.63
CA GLU A 94 18.60 -8.55 -12.99
C GLU A 94 17.57 -8.19 -14.08
N ASN A 95 16.34 -8.67 -13.95
CA ASN A 95 15.26 -8.44 -14.90
C ASN A 95 14.48 -7.12 -14.68
N LEU A 96 14.91 -6.28 -13.73
CA LEU A 96 14.26 -5.02 -13.32
C LEU A 96 12.74 -5.18 -13.11
N LYS A 97 12.33 -6.34 -12.59
CA LYS A 97 10.92 -6.73 -12.48
C LYS A 97 10.28 -6.06 -11.28
N TYR A 98 9.49 -5.02 -11.52
CA TYR A 98 8.63 -4.40 -10.50
C TYR A 98 7.26 -5.12 -10.38
N ARG A 99 7.30 -6.44 -10.13
CA ARG A 99 6.14 -7.31 -9.91
C ARG A 99 6.52 -8.51 -9.02
N PRO A 100 5.56 -9.15 -8.33
CA PRO A 100 5.84 -10.31 -7.49
C PRO A 100 6.69 -11.38 -8.18
N PHE A 101 7.63 -11.95 -7.43
CA PHE A 101 8.47 -13.07 -7.85
C PHE A 101 8.02 -14.34 -7.10
N LEU A 102 7.98 -15.46 -7.80
CA LEU A 102 7.61 -16.74 -7.20
C LEU A 102 8.88 -17.38 -6.63
N LEU A 103 8.93 -17.51 -5.31
CA LEU A 103 10.02 -18.21 -4.62
C LEU A 103 9.59 -19.66 -4.37
N LEU A 104 10.32 -20.61 -4.95
CA LEU A 104 10.14 -22.04 -4.68
C LEU A 104 10.95 -22.44 -3.43
N PRO A 105 10.43 -23.34 -2.58
CA PRO A 105 11.16 -23.81 -1.40
C PRO A 105 12.50 -24.45 -1.83
N GLY A 106 13.61 -23.98 -1.25
CA GLY A 106 14.97 -24.46 -1.53
C GLY A 106 15.83 -23.55 -2.42
N GLN A 107 15.31 -22.43 -2.94
CA GLN A 107 16.06 -21.48 -3.78
C GLN A 107 16.65 -20.28 -2.99
N ILE A 108 16.91 -20.44 -1.68
CA ILE A 108 17.42 -19.35 -0.82
C ILE A 108 18.95 -19.15 -1.01
N GLU A 109 19.63 -20.05 -1.70
CA GLU A 109 21.04 -19.90 -2.03
C GLU A 109 21.16 -19.31 -3.45
N HIS A 110 21.80 -18.15 -3.59
CA HIS A 110 22.10 -17.41 -4.85
C HIS A 110 21.19 -16.26 -5.28
N THR A 111 20.72 -15.43 -4.35
CA THR A 111 20.58 -13.99 -4.67
C THR A 111 21.33 -13.19 -3.62
N GLY A 112 22.61 -12.94 -3.87
CA GLY A 112 23.45 -12.06 -3.08
C GLY A 112 22.96 -10.61 -3.12
N GLY A 113 23.21 -9.89 -2.03
CA GLY A 113 22.98 -8.46 -1.89
C GLY A 113 22.09 -8.09 -0.72
N CYS A 114 22.60 -8.27 0.51
CA CYS A 114 22.46 -7.20 1.51
C CYS A 114 23.55 -6.16 1.21
#